data_AF-A0AA39RR04-F1
#
_entry.id   AF-A0AA39RR04-F1
#
_cell.length_a   1.000
_cell.length_b   1.000
_cell.length_c   1.000
_cell.angle_alpha   90.00
_cell.angle_beta   90.00
_cell.angle_gamma   90.00
#
_symmetry.space_group_name_H-M   'P 1'
#
loop_
_entity.id
_entity.type
_entity.pdbx_description
1 polymer ?
#
loop_
_entity_poly.entity_id
_entity_poly.type
_entity_poly.pdbx_seq_one_letter_code
_entity_poly.pdbx_strand_id
1 'polypeptide(L)'
;MVLNQSKDVIEKKIECLKNFLGYPLESVVTFPTYLCYDMERITHRFTMYAWLRERGAAKPTLTLSTILASSDARFIKYFVDIHPEGPAMWESLKKSTSS
;
A
#
# COMPACT_ATOMS: atom_id res chain seq x y z
N MET A 1 7.00 10.91 12.02
CA MET A 1 6.76 12.23 11.39
C MET A 1 7.66 12.36 10.16
N VAL A 2 7.18 12.94 9.05
CA VAL A 2 7.96 13.04 7.80
C VAL A 2 9.28 13.79 7.96
N LEU A 3 9.32 14.82 8.81
CA LEU A 3 10.51 15.63 9.08
C LEU A 3 11.67 14.86 9.75
N ASN A 4 11.40 13.67 10.30
CA ASN A 4 12.40 12.84 10.96
C ASN A 4 12.95 11.73 10.05
N GLN A 5 12.63 11.76 8.75
CA GLN A 5 13.07 10.75 7.79
C GLN A 5 14.25 11.26 6.98
N SER A 6 15.16 10.37 6.60
CA SER A 6 16.23 10.73 5.67
C SER A 6 15.66 10.98 4.27
N LYS A 7 16.41 11.76 3.48
CA LYS A 7 16.11 11.98 2.06
C LYS A 7 15.90 10.65 1.32
N ASP A 8 16.80 9.68 1.51
CA ASP A 8 16.74 8.39 0.83
C ASP A 8 15.45 7.61 1.14
N VAL A 9 14.94 7.72 2.37
CA VAL A 9 13.67 7.08 2.74
C VAL A 9 12.49 7.74 2.02
N ILE A 10 12.51 9.07 1.90
CA ILE A 10 11.46 9.82 1.17
C ILE A 10 11.52 9.48 -0.32
N GLU A 11 12.72 9.42 -0.91
CA GLU A 11 12.90 9.04 -2.32
C GLU A 11 12.39 7.61 -2.59
N LYS A 12 12.73 6.63 -1.74
CA LYS A 12 12.21 5.26 -1.85
C LYS A 12 10.68 5.18 -1.78
N LYS A 13 10.03 6.02 -0.95
CA LYS A 13 8.57 6.11 -0.90
C LYS A 13 8.02 6.64 -2.23
N ILE A 14 8.57 7.73 -2.74
CA ILE A 14 8.16 8.31 -4.03
C ILE A 14 8.37 7.31 -5.19
N GLU A 15 9.46 6.54 -5.17
CA GLU A 15 9.70 5.46 -6.14
C GLU A 15 8.65 4.35 -6.02
N CYS A 16 8.33 3.90 -4.81
CA CYS A 16 7.27 2.90 -4.61
C CYS A 16 5.91 3.38 -5.15
N LEU A 17 5.57 4.65 -4.93
CA LEU A 17 4.34 5.25 -5.43
C LEU A 17 4.22 5.14 -6.96
N LYS A 18 5.29 5.51 -7.67
CA LYS A 18 5.34 5.48 -9.13
C LYS A 18 5.39 4.06 -9.67
N ASN A 19 6.21 3.20 -9.07
CA ASN A 19 6.54 1.89 -9.64
C ASN A 19 5.47 0.83 -9.38
N PHE A 20 4.81 0.83 -8.21
CA PHE A 20 3.83 -0.23 -7.89
C PHE A 20 2.47 -0.02 -8.56
N LEU A 21 1.94 1.20 -8.51
CA LEU A 21 0.55 1.45 -8.86
C LEU A 21 0.39 2.54 -9.93
N GLY A 22 1.50 3.12 -10.41
CA GLY A 22 1.49 4.17 -11.43
C GLY A 22 0.89 5.49 -10.93
N TYR A 23 0.85 5.73 -9.62
CA TYR A 23 0.27 6.96 -9.12
C TYR A 23 1.15 8.16 -9.47
N PRO A 24 0.54 9.27 -9.92
CA PRO A 24 1.26 10.51 -10.17
C PRO A 24 1.67 11.15 -8.83
N LEU A 25 2.74 11.96 -8.84
CA LEU A 25 3.33 12.55 -7.62
C LEU A 25 2.34 13.46 -6.88
N GLU A 26 1.40 14.05 -7.62
CA GLU A 26 0.27 14.84 -7.17
C GLU A 26 -0.60 14.09 -6.14
N SER A 27 -0.59 12.75 -6.18
CA SER A 27 -1.25 11.91 -5.18
C SER A 27 -0.67 12.10 -3.77
N VAL A 28 0.62 12.45 -3.66
CA VAL A 28 1.25 12.79 -2.36
C VAL A 28 0.78 14.15 -1.87
N VAL A 29 0.58 15.12 -2.77
CA VAL A 29 0.10 16.46 -2.40
C VAL A 29 -1.34 16.38 -1.87
N THR A 30 -2.19 15.55 -2.49
CA THR A 30 -3.57 15.34 -2.04
C THR A 30 -3.67 14.52 -0.75
N PHE A 31 -2.66 13.71 -0.42
CA PHE A 31 -2.61 12.91 0.80
C PHE A 31 -1.19 12.84 1.40
N PRO A 32 -0.69 13.93 2.01
CA PRO A 32 0.70 14.03 2.49
C PRO A 32 1.01 13.07 3.64
N THR A 33 -0.02 12.62 4.37
CA THR A 33 0.08 11.58 5.39
C THR A 33 0.65 10.27 4.84
N TYR A 34 0.60 10.04 3.52
CA TYR A 34 1.34 8.98 2.83
C TYR A 34 2.78 8.85 3.33
N LEU A 35 3.51 9.97 3.40
CA LEU A 35 4.92 9.98 3.79
C LEU A 35 5.14 9.61 5.26
N CYS A 36 4.09 9.66 6.09
CA CYS A 36 4.17 9.29 7.50
C CYS A 36 4.04 7.78 7.74
N TYR A 37 3.53 7.00 6.79
CA TYR A 37 3.47 5.54 6.92
C TYR A 37 4.85 4.92 6.73
N ASP A 38 5.11 3.83 7.44
CA ASP A 38 6.31 3.03 7.26
C ASP A 38 6.31 2.32 5.89
N MET A 39 7.49 1.93 5.43
CA MET A 39 7.66 1.29 4.13
C MET A 39 6.95 -0.06 4.05
N GLU A 40 6.95 -0.83 5.14
CA GLU A 40 6.32 -2.16 5.20
C GLU A 40 4.82 -2.06 4.92
N ARG A 41 4.13 -1.16 5.61
CA ARG A 41 2.71 -0.89 5.39
C ARG A 41 2.42 -0.44 3.96
N ILE A 42 3.27 0.42 3.39
CA ILE A 42 3.11 0.89 2.00
C ILE A 42 3.24 -0.29 1.04
N THR A 43 4.32 -1.07 1.15
CA THR A 43 4.62 -2.16 0.21
C THR A 43 3.60 -3.29 0.31
N HIS A 44 3.25 -3.75 1.51
CA HIS A 44 2.28 -4.82 1.68
C HIS A 44 0.91 -4.43 1.12
N ARG A 45 0.41 -3.25 1.49
CA ARG A 45 -0.94 -2.84 1.06
C ARG A 45 -1.00 -2.54 -0.42
N PHE A 46 0.06 -1.97 -1.01
CA PHE A 46 0.11 -1.75 -2.45
C PHE A 46 0.21 -3.07 -3.22
N THR A 47 1.03 -4.01 -2.76
CA THR A 47 1.15 -5.33 -3.39
C THR A 47 -0.17 -6.08 -3.32
N MET A 48 -0.82 -6.09 -2.16
CA MET A 48 -2.14 -6.72 -2.01
C MET A 48 -3.19 -6.08 -2.91
N TYR A 49 -3.23 -4.75 -2.98
CA TYR A 49 -4.15 -4.04 -3.86
C TYR A 49 -3.87 -4.29 -5.35
N ALA A 50 -2.60 -4.32 -5.78
CA ALA A 50 -2.22 -4.65 -7.14
C ALA A 50 -2.67 -6.08 -7.52
N TRP A 51 -2.41 -7.05 -6.64
CA TRP A 51 -2.81 -8.44 -6.82
C TRP A 51 -4.34 -8.60 -6.93
N LEU A 52 -5.11 -7.86 -6.12
CA LEU A 52 -6.58 -7.85 -6.23
C LEU A 52 -7.06 -7.24 -7.55
N ARG A 53 -6.40 -6.16 -8.02
CA ARG A 53 -6.74 -5.51 -9.30
C ARG A 53 -6.51 -6.44 -10.48
N GLU A 54 -5.39 -7.16 -10.51
CA GLU A 54 -5.07 -8.13 -11.57
C GLU A 54 -6.12 -9.24 -11.69
N ARG A 55 -6.79 -9.55 -10.57
CA ARG A 55 -7.86 -10.55 -10.48
C ARG A 55 -9.27 -9.98 -10.61
N GLY A 56 -9.39 -8.68 -10.90
CA GLY A 56 -10.69 -8.00 -11.02
C GLY A 56 -11.45 -7.84 -9.69
N ALA A 57 -10.80 -8.08 -8.56
CA ALA A 57 -11.42 -8.05 -7.23
C ALA A 57 -11.35 -6.67 -6.55
N ALA A 58 -10.66 -5.69 -7.16
CA ALA A 58 -10.59 -4.31 -6.66
C ALA A 58 -10.83 -3.30 -7.78
N LYS A 59 -11.38 -2.13 -7.41
CA LYS A 59 -11.56 -1.02 -8.36
C LYS A 59 -10.20 -0.57 -8.91
N PRO A 60 -10.08 -0.17 -10.19
CA PRO A 60 -8.78 0.16 -10.80
C PRO A 60 -8.06 1.36 -10.18
N THR A 61 -8.78 2.35 -9.66
CA THR A 61 -8.23 3.67 -9.28
C THR A 61 -8.68 4.12 -7.90
N LEU A 62 -8.37 3.34 -6.87
CA LEU A 62 -8.54 3.79 -5.49
C LEU A 62 -7.57 4.92 -5.13
N THR A 63 -7.91 5.73 -4.14
CA THR A 63 -7.00 6.77 -3.66
C THR A 63 -5.99 6.18 -2.66
N LEU A 64 -4.86 6.87 -2.45
CA LEU A 64 -3.87 6.46 -1.46
C LEU A 64 -4.46 6.33 -0.05
N SER A 65 -5.33 7.26 0.33
CA SER A 65 -5.98 7.26 1.64
C SER A 65 -6.90 6.05 1.81
N THR A 66 -7.63 5.64 0.77
CA THR A 66 -8.47 4.44 0.81
C THR A 66 -7.66 3.17 1.09
N ILE A 67 -6.46 3.07 0.51
CA ILE A 67 -5.59 1.90 0.64
C ILE A 67 -4.84 1.92 1.99
N LEU A 68 -4.31 3.09 2.38
CA LEU A 68 -3.31 3.18 3.46
C LEU A 68 -3.85 3.69 4.80
N ALA A 69 -4.97 4.42 4.84
CA ALA A 69 -5.40 5.10 6.07
C ALA A 69 -6.12 4.19 7.07
N SER A 70 -6.68 3.07 6.62
CA SER A 70 -7.45 2.15 7.45
C SER A 70 -6.60 1.37 8.45
N SER A 71 -7.13 1.00 9.63
CA SER A 71 -6.44 0.05 10.52
C SER A 71 -6.20 -1.29 9.83
N ASP A 72 -5.28 -2.11 10.35
CA ASP A 72 -4.97 -3.41 9.73
C ASP A 72 -6.19 -4.33 9.73
N ALA A 73 -6.97 -4.34 10.82
CA ALA A 73 -8.24 -5.08 10.86
C ALA A 73 -9.23 -4.65 9.78
N ARG A 74 -9.35 -3.34 9.50
CA ARG A 74 -10.21 -2.84 8.42
C ARG A 74 -9.63 -3.18 7.05
N PHE A 75 -8.31 -3.09 6.87
CA PHE A 75 -7.67 -3.45 5.62
C PHE A 75 -7.90 -4.94 5.29
N ILE A 76 -7.70 -5.82 6.26
CA ILE A 76 -7.95 -7.26 6.11
C ILE A 76 -9.40 -7.49 5.70
N LYS A 77 -10.36 -6.98 6.47
CA LYS A 77 -11.79 -7.17 6.19
C LYS A 77 -12.23 -6.69 4.79
N TYR A 78 -11.72 -5.54 4.33
CA TYR A 78 -12.24 -4.89 3.11
C TYR A 78 -11.36 -5.08 1.86
N PHE A 79 -10.14 -5.58 2.00
CA PHE A 79 -9.25 -5.86 0.87
C PHE A 79 -8.77 -7.30 0.84
N VAL A 80 -8.47 -7.90 1.98
CA VAL A 80 -7.92 -9.26 2.01
C VAL A 80 -9.05 -10.28 1.91
N ASP A 81 -10.06 -10.17 2.76
CA ASP A 81 -11.12 -11.17 2.89
C ASP A 81 -12.15 -11.14 1.75
N ILE A 82 -12.06 -10.16 0.85
CA ILE A 82 -12.97 -10.05 -0.31
C ILE A 82 -12.65 -11.07 -1.42
N HIS A 83 -11.47 -11.70 -1.38
CA HIS A 83 -11.04 -12.71 -2.34
C HIS A 83 -10.71 -14.02 -1.61
N PRO A 84 -11.15 -15.20 -2.11
CA PRO A 84 -10.91 -16.49 -1.44
C PRO A 84 -9.44 -16.79 -1.15
N GLU A 85 -8.55 -16.50 -2.11
CA GLU A 85 -7.09 -16.65 -1.94
C GLU A 85 -6.42 -15.48 -1.18
N GLY A 86 -7.17 -14.43 -0.84
CA GLY A 86 -6.64 -13.19 -0.27
C GLY A 86 -5.88 -13.40 1.04
N PRO A 87 -6.43 -14.11 2.06
CA PRO A 87 -5.72 -14.37 3.31
C PRO A 87 -4.38 -15.10 3.10
N ALA A 88 -4.34 -16.09 2.21
CA ALA A 88 -3.11 -16.83 1.92
C ALA A 88 -2.04 -15.93 1.26
N MET A 89 -2.45 -15.06 0.33
CA MET A 89 -1.58 -14.06 -0.26
C MET A 89 -1.08 -13.05 0.77
N TRP A 90 -1.96 -12.56 1.65
CA TRP A 90 -1.57 -11.60 2.69
C TRP A 90 -0.55 -12.19 3.66
N GLU A 91 -0.71 -13.46 4.06
CA GLU A 91 0.27 -14.14 4.91
C GLU A 91 1.62 -14.34 4.22
N SER A 92 1.65 -14.63 2.91
CA SER A 92 2.91 -14.78 2.18
C SER A 92 3.66 -13.44 2.08
N LEU A 93 2.94 -12.33 1.84
CA LEU A 93 3.52 -10.97 1.84
C LEU A 93 4.22 -10.64 3.16
N LYS A 94 3.56 -10.90 4.30
CA LYS A 94 4.15 -10.63 5.62
C LYS A 94 5.43 -11.42 5.87
N LYS A 95 5.45 -12.69 5.45
CA LYS A 95 6.62 -13.58 5.61
C LYS A 95 7.82 -13.11 4.78
N SER A 96 7.59 -12.60 3.57
CA SER A 96 8.66 -12.10 2.69
C SER A 96 9.37 -10.85 3.20
N THR A 97 8.80 -10.13 4.18
CA THR A 97 9.38 -8.89 4.73
C THR A 97 10.09 -9.11 6.06
N SER A 98 9.98 -10.31 6.64
CA SER A 98 10.64 -10.71 7.90
C SER A 98 12.00 -11.41 7.68
N SER A 99 12.56 -11.37 6.47
CA SER A 99 13.84 -11.99 6.09
C SER A 99 14.91 -10.95 5.77
#